data_AF-A0AAF0LW37-F1
#
_entry.id   AF-A0AAF0LW37-F1
#
_cell.length_a   1.000
_cell.length_b   1.000
_cell.length_c   1.000
_cell.angle_alpha   90.00
_cell.angle_beta   90.00
_cell.angle_gamma   90.00
#
_symmetry.space_group_name_H-M   'P 1'
#
loop_
_entity.id
_entity.type
_entity.pdbx_description
1 polymer ?
#
loop_
_entity_poly.entity_id
_entity_poly.type
_entity_poly.pdbx_seq_one_letter_code
_entity_poly.pdbx_strand_id
1 'polypeptide(L)'
;MTDVVCHVAIADDWEMSRGFGEYEVSTRGVPLEPGGYVRVTTPDRVLDVVAERYGDLSIPLLRIDLSVAGLAAAGVPVEWVDGVPRVHGAVPMDPDVVVAEVPVRTG
;
A
#
# COMPACT_ATOMS: atom_id res chain seq x y z
N MET A 1 -17.31 -10.60 4.37
CA MET A 1 -16.02 -10.62 3.64
C MET A 1 -15.49 -9.20 3.72
N THR A 2 -14.31 -9.00 4.30
CA THR A 2 -13.67 -7.69 4.33
C THR A 2 -12.96 -7.50 2.99
N ASP A 3 -13.30 -6.45 2.25
CA ASP A 3 -12.61 -6.12 1.01
C ASP A 3 -11.18 -5.67 1.31
N VAL A 4 -10.21 -6.20 0.56
CA VAL A 4 -8.78 -5.93 0.74
C VAL A 4 -8.21 -5.32 -0.54
N VAL A 5 -7.40 -4.28 -0.38
CA VAL A 5 -6.54 -3.70 -1.42
C VAL A 5 -5.09 -3.82 -1.00
N CYS A 6 -4.18 -3.91 -1.96
CA CYS A 6 -2.76 -4.16 -1.71
C CYS A 6 -1.91 -2.96 -2.11
N HIS A 7 -0.99 -2.55 -1.24
CA HIS A 7 0.12 -1.65 -1.59
C HIS A 7 1.42 -2.44 -1.74
N VAL A 8 2.34 -1.98 -2.58
CA VAL A 8 3.71 -2.53 -2.67
C VAL A 8 4.68 -1.48 -2.14
N ALA A 9 5.34 -1.80 -1.03
CA ALA A 9 6.32 -0.92 -0.39
C ALA A 9 7.73 -1.51 -0.49
N ILE A 10 8.73 -0.62 -0.48
CA ILE A 10 10.11 -1.01 -0.14
C ILE A 10 10.11 -1.34 1.36
N ALA A 11 10.73 -2.47 1.73
CA ALA A 11 10.67 -2.96 3.10
C ALA A 11 11.23 -1.97 4.13
N ASP A 12 12.34 -1.30 3.79
CA ASP A 12 12.97 -0.32 4.68
C ASP A 12 12.09 0.92 4.88
N ASP A 13 11.51 1.46 3.81
CA ASP A 13 10.58 2.60 3.89
C ASP A 13 9.38 2.27 4.78
N TRP A 14 8.83 1.05 4.61
CA TRP A 14 7.70 0.58 5.41
C TRP A 14 8.05 0.45 6.90
N GLU A 15 9.20 -0.14 7.22
CA GLU A 15 9.64 -0.34 8.60
C GLU A 15 9.90 1.01 9.29
N MET A 16 10.49 1.98 8.60
CA MET A 16 10.71 3.32 9.14
C MET A 16 9.40 4.02 9.52
N SER A 17 8.33 3.80 8.76
CA SER A 17 7.01 4.38 9.03
C SER A 17 6.36 3.93 10.33
N ARG A 18 6.79 2.80 10.93
CA ARG A 18 6.30 2.38 12.24
C ARG A 18 6.57 3.40 13.34
N GLY A 19 7.71 4.08 13.29
CA GLY A 19 8.07 5.11 14.27
C GLY A 19 7.18 6.36 14.20
N PHE A 20 6.58 6.62 13.04
CA PHE A 20 5.70 7.75 12.79
C PHE A 20 4.22 7.40 12.98
N GLY A 21 3.87 6.11 12.96
CA GLY A 21 2.50 5.62 13.10
C GLY A 21 1.69 5.64 11.80
N GLU A 22 2.26 6.14 10.71
CA GLU A 22 1.63 6.21 9.39
C GLU A 22 2.66 6.10 8.25
N TYR A 23 2.21 5.61 7.10
CA TYR A 23 2.99 5.47 5.88
C TYR A 23 2.58 6.53 4.84
N GLU A 24 3.53 7.37 4.43
CA GLU A 24 3.31 8.57 3.60
C GLU A 24 4.02 8.49 2.23
N VAL A 25 4.03 7.32 1.60
CA VAL A 25 4.59 7.16 0.25
C VAL A 25 3.46 6.75 -0.69
N SER A 26 3.25 7.54 -1.75
CA SER A 26 2.23 7.25 -2.74
C SER A 26 2.55 5.98 -3.52
N THR A 27 3.80 5.87 -3.96
CA THR A 27 4.42 4.71 -4.62
C THR A 27 5.93 4.91 -4.64
N ARG A 28 6.70 3.94 -5.13
CA ARG A 28 8.17 4.03 -5.21
C ARG A 28 8.65 5.40 -5.70
N GLY A 29 9.46 6.07 -4.87
CA GLY A 29 10.09 7.36 -5.20
C GLY A 29 9.13 8.54 -5.28
N VAL A 30 7.87 8.37 -4.88
CA VAL A 30 6.85 9.43 -4.90
C VAL A 30 6.26 9.56 -3.49
N PRO A 31 6.62 10.63 -2.75
CA PRO A 31 6.00 10.89 -1.45
C PRO A 31 4.50 11.13 -1.61
N LEU A 32 3.76 10.93 -0.53
CA LEU A 32 2.37 11.34 -0.47
C LEU A 32 2.31 12.85 -0.26
N GLU A 33 1.74 13.56 -1.22
CA GLU A 33 1.49 15.00 -1.13
C GLU A 33 0.08 15.29 -0.59
N PRO A 34 -0.18 16.47 -0.02
CA PRO A 34 -1.53 16.86 0.41
C PRO A 34 -2.57 16.74 -0.70
N GLY A 35 -3.66 16.01 -0.43
CA GLY A 35 -4.70 15.71 -1.42
C GLY A 35 -4.32 14.63 -2.46
N GLY A 36 -3.15 14.01 -2.31
CA GLY A 36 -2.73 12.84 -3.06
C GLY A 36 -3.33 11.54 -2.53
N TYR A 37 -2.92 10.43 -3.14
CA TYR A 37 -3.35 9.09 -2.74
C TYR A 37 -2.20 8.10 -2.80
N VAL A 38 -2.26 7.07 -1.95
CA VAL A 38 -1.43 5.87 -2.02
C VAL A 38 -1.96 4.98 -3.13
N ARG A 39 -1.06 4.59 -4.04
CA ARG A 39 -1.37 3.69 -5.15
C ARG A 39 -1.51 2.28 -4.60
N VAL A 40 -2.70 1.74 -4.74
CA VAL A 40 -3.03 0.37 -4.36
C VAL A 40 -3.57 -0.38 -5.56
N THR A 41 -3.63 -1.69 -5.43
CA THR A 41 -4.15 -2.59 -6.46
C THR A 41 -4.92 -3.74 -5.81
N THR A 42 -5.49 -4.64 -6.60
CA THR A 42 -6.12 -5.86 -6.07
C THR A 42 -5.08 -6.97 -5.88
N PRO A 43 -5.30 -7.95 -4.97
CA PRO A 43 -4.34 -9.00 -4.69
C PRO A 43 -3.81 -9.76 -5.92
N ASP A 44 -4.66 -9.97 -6.93
CA ASP A 44 -4.34 -10.65 -8.19
C ASP A 44 -3.44 -9.85 -9.14
N ARG A 45 -3.34 -8.52 -8.94
CA ARG A 45 -2.57 -7.59 -9.79
C ARG A 45 -1.21 -7.21 -9.21
N VAL A 46 -0.89 -7.66 -8.00
CA VAL A 46 0.33 -7.27 -7.28
C VAL A 46 1.60 -7.61 -8.06
N LEU A 47 1.68 -8.81 -8.65
CA LEU A 47 2.88 -9.22 -9.40
C LEU A 47 3.09 -8.37 -10.66
N ASP A 48 2.01 -7.93 -11.31
CA ASP A 48 2.10 -7.04 -12.46
C ASP A 48 2.63 -5.66 -12.05
N VAL A 49 2.16 -5.12 -10.91
CA VAL A 49 2.69 -3.87 -10.34
C VAL A 49 4.17 -4.01 -9.99
N VAL A 50 4.58 -5.13 -9.40
CA VAL A 50 5.99 -5.41 -9.09
C VAL A 50 6.83 -5.41 -10.36
N ALA A 51 6.40 -6.13 -11.40
CA ALA A 51 7.13 -6.18 -12.67
C ALA A 51 7.22 -4.80 -13.35
N GLU A 52 6.12 -4.05 -13.41
CA GLU A 52 6.06 -2.76 -14.09
C GLU A 52 6.78 -1.64 -13.33
N ARG A 53 6.75 -1.66 -12.00
CA ARG A 53 7.17 -0.52 -11.16
C ARG A 53 8.35 -0.78 -10.26
N TYR A 54 8.74 -2.03 -10.04
CA TYR A 54 9.83 -2.40 -9.14
C TYR A 54 10.79 -3.43 -9.76
N GLY A 55 10.57 -3.86 -11.02
CA GLY A 55 11.34 -4.93 -11.65
C GLY A 55 12.83 -4.62 -11.86
N ASP A 56 13.22 -3.35 -11.76
CA ASP A 56 14.60 -2.88 -11.81
C ASP A 56 15.29 -2.85 -10.43
N LEU A 57 14.58 -3.18 -9.35
CA LEU A 57 15.11 -3.19 -7.99
C LEU A 57 15.60 -4.57 -7.55
N SER A 58 16.74 -4.59 -6.86
CA SER A 58 17.28 -5.77 -6.17
C SER A 58 17.14 -5.67 -4.64
N ILE A 59 16.24 -4.82 -4.14
CA ILE A 59 16.00 -4.60 -2.71
C ILE A 59 14.70 -5.27 -2.26
N PRO A 60 14.56 -5.63 -0.97
CA PRO A 60 13.37 -6.30 -0.47
C PRO A 60 12.10 -5.46 -0.62
N LEU A 61 11.01 -6.10 -1.04
CA LEU A 61 9.68 -5.50 -1.19
C LEU A 61 8.66 -6.24 -0.32
N LEU A 62 7.66 -5.50 0.14
CA LEU A 62 6.51 -6.03 0.86
C LEU A 62 5.23 -5.76 0.07
N ARG A 63 4.33 -6.75 0.05
CA ARG A 63 2.91 -6.55 -0.22
C ARG A 63 2.23 -6.27 1.11
N ILE A 64 1.57 -5.14 1.21
CA ILE A 64 0.80 -4.73 2.37
C ILE A 64 -0.67 -4.90 2.03
N ASP A 65 -1.36 -5.80 2.73
CA ASP A 65 -2.78 -6.04 2.56
C ASP A 65 -3.54 -5.10 3.50
N LEU A 66 -4.36 -4.23 2.92
CA LEU A 66 -5.11 -3.18 3.60
C LEU A 66 -6.60 -3.49 3.61
N SER A 67 -7.19 -3.48 4.80
CA SER A 67 -8.64 -3.58 5.01
C SER A 67 -9.33 -2.30 4.54
N VAL A 68 -10.20 -2.38 3.53
CA VAL A 68 -11.00 -1.24 3.06
C VAL A 68 -11.90 -0.70 4.19
N ALA A 69 -12.44 -1.59 5.02
CA ALA A 69 -13.26 -1.21 6.16
C ALA A 69 -12.44 -0.54 7.28
N GLY A 70 -11.22 -1.04 7.54
CA GLY A 70 -10.31 -0.45 8.52
C GLY A 70 -9.85 0.94 8.12
N LEU A 71 -9.48 1.11 6.84
CA LEU A 71 -9.16 2.40 6.25
C LEU A 71 -10.32 3.40 6.40
N ALA A 72 -11.54 2.98 6.07
CA ALA A 72 -12.72 3.81 6.24
C ALA A 72 -12.97 4.20 7.71
N ALA A 73 -12.80 3.27 8.65
CA ALA A 73 -12.93 3.53 10.08
C ALA A 73 -11.87 4.50 10.61
N ALA A 74 -10.66 4.47 10.03
CA ALA A 74 -9.58 5.41 10.31
C ALA A 74 -9.73 6.76 9.58
N GLY A 75 -10.80 6.97 8.80
CA GLY A 75 -11.04 8.21 8.08
C GLY A 75 -10.23 8.36 6.79
N VAL A 76 -9.67 7.27 6.25
CA VAL A 76 -8.89 7.23 5.01
C VAL A 76 -9.71 6.55 3.92
N PRO A 77 -10.41 7.30 3.04
CA PRO A 77 -11.34 6.69 2.10
C PRO A 77 -10.62 5.98 0.95
N VAL A 78 -11.22 4.88 0.50
CA VAL A 78 -10.81 4.16 -0.72
C VAL A 78 -11.74 4.54 -1.86
N GLU A 79 -11.18 5.12 -2.93
CA GLU A 79 -11.90 5.44 -4.15
C GLU A 79 -11.52 4.47 -5.26
N TRP A 80 -12.50 4.03 -6.05
CA TRP A 80 -12.25 3.22 -7.25
C TRP A 80 -12.45 4.07 -8.50
N VAL A 81 -11.39 4.21 -9.31
CA VAL A 81 -11.44 4.96 -10.56
C VAL A 81 -11.02 4.05 -11.70
N ASP A 82 -11.91 3.84 -12.66
CA ASP A 82 -11.72 2.93 -13.79
C ASP A 82 -11.29 1.51 -13.35
N GLY A 83 -11.83 1.04 -12.22
CA GLY A 83 -11.52 -0.28 -11.65
C GLY A 83 -10.19 -0.34 -10.87
N VAL A 84 -9.49 0.77 -10.69
CA VAL A 84 -8.24 0.85 -9.92
C VAL A 84 -8.50 1.54 -8.57
N PRO A 85 -8.20 0.89 -7.44
CA PRO A 85 -8.38 1.49 -6.12
C PRO A 85 -7.32 2.55 -5.80
N ARG A 86 -7.69 3.53 -4.98
CA ARG A 86 -6.85 4.63 -4.49
C ARG A 86 -7.15 4.87 -3.01
N VAL A 87 -6.12 4.94 -2.18
CA VAL A 87 -6.25 5.26 -0.75
C VAL A 87 -5.92 6.74 -0.55
N HIS A 88 -6.91 7.56 -0.21
CA HIS A 88 -6.76 9.02 -0.13
C HIS A 88 -6.28 9.49 1.25
N GLY A 89 -4.99 9.32 1.48
CA GLY A 89 -4.33 9.72 2.73
C GLY A 89 -3.18 8.80 3.07
N ALA A 90 -2.49 9.11 4.16
CA ALA A 90 -1.47 8.24 4.74
C ALA A 90 -2.12 6.94 5.19
N VAL A 91 -1.38 5.83 5.15
CA VAL A 91 -1.88 4.54 5.66
C VAL A 91 -1.52 4.43 7.14
N PRO A 92 -2.50 4.37 8.06
CA PRO A 92 -2.22 4.17 9.47
C PRO A 92 -1.56 2.81 9.73
N MET A 93 -0.56 2.77 10.61
CA MET A 93 0.09 1.55 11.10
C MET A 93 -0.78 0.88 12.19
N ASP A 94 -2.04 0.64 11.87
CA ASP A 94 -3.05 0.07 12.76
C ASP A 94 -3.40 -1.36 12.33
N PRO A 95 -3.53 -2.33 13.24
CA PRO A 95 -3.86 -3.72 12.88
C PRO A 95 -5.24 -3.91 12.23
N ASP A 96 -6.19 -2.99 12.44
CA ASP A 96 -7.49 -3.01 11.75
C ASP A 96 -7.37 -2.52 10.30
N VAL A 97 -6.32 -1.72 10.00
CA VAL A 97 -5.97 -1.24 8.65
C VAL A 97 -5.05 -2.22 7.94
N VAL A 98 -3.91 -2.56 8.55
CA VAL A 98 -2.86 -3.43 8.01
C VAL A 98 -3.11 -4.86 8.46
N VAL A 99 -3.74 -5.65 7.59
CA VAL A 99 -4.16 -7.02 7.95
C VAL A 99 -3.13 -8.08 7.60
N ALA A 100 -2.20 -7.78 6.69
CA ALA A 100 -1.03 -8.63 6.45
C ALA A 100 0.13 -7.85 5.81
N GLU A 101 1.34 -8.31 6.09
CA GLU A 101 2.57 -7.87 5.44
C GLU A 101 3.28 -9.11 4.89
N VAL A 102 3.42 -9.19 3.57
CA VAL A 102 3.91 -10.39 2.89
C VAL A 102 5.14 -10.04 2.05
N PRO A 103 6.30 -10.66 2.30
CA PRO A 103 7.46 -10.50 1.43
C PRO A 103 7.14 -10.89 -0.01
N VAL A 104 7.43 -9.98 -0.95
CA VAL A 104 7.31 -10.27 -2.38
C VAL A 104 8.55 -11.05 -2.80
N ARG A 105 8.34 -12.25 -3.33
CA ARG A 105 9.42 -13.04 -3.94
C ARG A 105 9.44 -12.72 -5.44
N THR A 106 10.45 -12.01 -5.89
CA THR A 106 10.82 -11.97 -7.31
C THR A 106 11.56 -13.27 -7.61
N GLY A 107 11.03 -14.05 -8.56
CA GLY A 107 11.61 -15.33 -8.99
C GLY A 107 12.78 -15.17 -9.94
#